data_AF-A0A3B9QEB0-F1
#
_entry.id   AF-A0A3B9QEB0-F1
#
_cell.length_a   1.000
_cell.length_b   1.000
_cell.length_c   1.000
_cell.angle_alpha   90.00
_cell.angle_beta   90.00
_cell.angle_gamma   90.00
#
_symmetry.space_group_name_H-M   'P 1'
#
loop_
_entity.id
_entity.type
_entity.pdbx_description
1 polymer ?
#
loop_
_entity_poly.entity_id
_entity_poly.type
_entity_poly.pdbx_seq_one_letter_code
_entity_poly.pdbx_strand_id
1 'polypeptide(L)'
;MSKVEKASGWGKQKRPSGPDTHARIQHVVFAVGCVLLFFLGLLVRYQIIDSIAGARYIRPASLQRRESLPVTLARGRILDRNGVPLHYPSWHSALAVFPSQIEDTGTFVKEVALLTGCLL
;
A
#
# COMPACT_ATOMS: atom_id res chain seq x y z
N MET A 1 6.40 74.86 -37.24
CA MET A 1 6.06 73.46 -37.56
C MET A 1 7.15 72.56 -37.01
N SER A 2 6.94 71.91 -35.86
CA SER A 2 7.95 71.08 -35.20
C SER A 2 7.86 69.64 -35.69
N LYS A 3 8.99 69.08 -36.15
CA LYS A 3 9.10 67.69 -36.59
C LYS A 3 9.65 66.87 -35.41
N VAL A 4 8.79 66.06 -34.79
CA VAL A 4 9.17 65.13 -33.72
C VAL A 4 9.70 63.85 -34.37
N GLU A 5 11.01 63.63 -34.28
CA GLU A 5 11.63 62.35 -34.64
C GLU A 5 11.40 61.33 -33.52
N LYS A 6 10.79 60.19 -33.87
CA LYS A 6 10.63 59.04 -32.98
C LYS A 6 11.93 58.21 -33.00
N ALA A 7 12.66 58.23 -31.90
CA ALA A 7 13.73 57.26 -31.63
C ALA A 7 13.12 55.92 -31.17
N SER A 8 12.80 55.03 -32.12
CA SER A 8 12.46 53.63 -31.81
C SER A 8 13.71 52.75 -31.89
N GLY A 9 14.55 52.84 -30.86
CA GLY A 9 15.71 51.95 -30.69
C GLY A 9 15.40 50.83 -29.73
N TRP A 10 14.62 49.82 -30.14
CA TRP A 10 14.50 48.59 -29.37
C TRP A 10 15.82 47.82 -29.52
N GLY A 11 16.70 47.97 -28.53
CA GLY A 11 17.99 47.29 -28.50
C GLY A 11 17.79 45.79 -28.65
N LYS A 12 18.27 45.23 -29.77
CA LYS A 12 18.43 43.79 -29.92
C LYS A 12 19.55 43.37 -28.97
N GLN A 13 19.17 42.92 -27.79
CA GLN A 13 20.09 42.32 -26.83
C GLN A 13 20.72 41.08 -27.50
N LYS A 14 22.00 41.19 -27.89
CA LYS A 14 22.77 40.08 -28.45
C LYS A 14 22.79 38.96 -27.41
N ARG A 15 22.11 37.85 -27.71
CA ARG A 15 22.24 36.62 -26.93
C ARG A 15 23.69 36.14 -27.04
N PRO A 16 24.34 35.70 -25.96
CA PRO A 16 25.66 35.08 -26.05
C PRO A 16 25.53 33.75 -26.81
N SER A 17 25.76 33.79 -28.12
CA SER A 17 25.88 32.63 -28.98
C SER A 17 27.27 32.04 -28.81
N GLY A 18 27.45 31.28 -27.73
CA GLY A 18 28.60 30.40 -27.51
C GLY A 18 28.15 28.94 -27.63
N PRO A 19 29.00 28.03 -28.14
CA PRO A 19 28.69 26.60 -28.26
C PRO A 19 28.31 25.97 -26.89
N ASP A 20 28.82 26.54 -25.80
CA ASP A 20 28.63 26.03 -24.44
C ASP A 20 27.23 26.31 -23.87
N THR A 21 26.53 27.34 -24.36
CA THR A 21 25.21 27.73 -23.85
C THR A 21 24.15 26.69 -24.25
N HIS A 22 24.26 26.15 -25.47
CA HIS A 22 23.36 25.10 -25.98
C HIS A 22 23.54 23.78 -25.22
N ALA A 23 24.79 23.41 -24.93
CA ALA A 23 25.10 22.20 -24.15
C ALA A 23 24.55 22.30 -22.73
N ARG A 24 24.69 23.45 -22.06
CA ARG A 24 24.14 23.68 -20.71
C ARG A 24 22.62 23.59 -20.68
N ILE A 25 21.94 24.16 -21.68
CA ILE A 25 20.47 24.08 -21.79
C ILE A 25 20.03 22.63 -21.99
N GLN A 26 20.72 21.87 -22.84
CA GLN A 26 20.42 20.45 -23.05
C GLN A 26 20.60 19.63 -21.77
N HIS A 27 21.66 19.86 -21.00
CA HIS A 27 21.86 19.18 -19.71
C HIS A 27 20.78 19.51 -18.68
N VAL A 28 20.35 20.77 -18.60
CA VAL A 28 19.27 21.18 -17.69
C VAL A 28 17.95 20.54 -18.10
N VAL A 29 17.61 20.56 -19.39
CA VAL A 29 16.38 19.91 -19.90
C VAL A 29 16.41 18.41 -19.64
N PHE A 30 17.55 17.75 -19.84
CA PHE A 30 17.72 16.33 -19.53
C PHE A 30 17.54 16.03 -18.04
N ALA A 31 18.19 16.81 -17.16
CA ALA A 31 18.06 16.63 -15.72
C ALA A 31 16.61 16.82 -15.24
N VAL A 32 15.93 17.86 -15.72
CA VAL A 32 14.52 18.11 -15.41
C VAL A 32 13.64 16.97 -15.93
N GLY A 33 13.90 16.47 -17.14
CA GLY A 33 13.22 15.32 -17.72
C GLY A 33 13.37 14.06 -16.87
N CYS A 34 14.59 13.75 -16.40
CA CYS A 34 14.85 12.63 -15.50
C CYS A 34 14.09 12.75 -14.18
N VAL A 35 14.06 13.94 -13.57
CA VAL A 35 13.31 14.20 -12.33
C VAL A 35 11.81 14.00 -12.56
N LEU A 36 11.26 14.50 -13.67
CA LEU A 36 9.86 14.32 -14.03
C LEU A 36 9.50 12.84 -14.22
N LEU A 37 10.34 12.08 -14.94
CA LEU A 37 10.13 10.64 -15.15
C LEU A 37 10.22 9.85 -13.83
N PHE A 38 11.11 10.25 -12.92
CA PHE A 38 11.19 9.65 -11.59
C PHE A 38 9.89 9.84 -10.80
N PHE A 39 9.37 11.07 -10.74
CA PHE A 39 8.10 11.33 -10.07
C PHE A 39 6.91 10.64 -10.74
N LEU A 40 6.90 10.57 -12.07
CA LEU A 40 5.89 9.82 -12.81
C LEU A 40 5.93 8.33 -12.45
N GLY A 41 7.12 7.74 -12.37
CA GLY A 41 7.31 6.35 -11.94
C GLY A 41 6.82 6.09 -10.52
N LEU A 42 7.07 7.03 -9.59
CA LEU A 42 6.54 6.96 -8.22
C LEU A 42 5.01 7.00 -8.19
N LEU A 43 4.40 7.86 -9.01
CA LEU A 43 2.95 8.01 -9.08
C LEU A 43 2.28 6.76 -9.66
N VAL A 44 2.87 6.18 -10.71
CA VAL A 44 2.42 4.88 -11.26
C VAL A 44 2.53 3.77 -10.22
N ARG A 45 3.67 3.68 -9.52
CA ARG A 45 3.87 2.69 -8.45
C ARG A 45 2.85 2.87 -7.32
N TYR A 46 2.55 4.11 -6.94
CA TYR A 46 1.54 4.42 -5.94
C TYR A 46 0.15 3.91 -6.36
N GLN A 47 -0.27 4.17 -7.60
CA GLN A 47 -1.55 3.70 -8.13
C GLN A 47 -1.66 2.18 -8.23
N ILE A 48 -0.57 1.48 -8.56
CA ILE A 48 -0.53 0.02 -8.58
C ILE A 48 -0.70 -0.53 -7.16
N ILE A 49 -0.03 0.07 -6.17
CA ILE A 49 -0.15 -0.34 -4.77
C ILE A 49 -1.56 -0.07 -4.25
N ASP A 50 -2.16 1.06 -4.58
CA ASP A 50 -3.50 1.41 -4.07
C ASP A 50 -4.60 0.55 -4.73
N SER A 51 -4.52 0.29 -6.04
CA SER A 51 -5.53 -0.49 -6.77
C SER A 51 -5.46 -2.01 -6.51
N ILE A 52 -4.28 -2.61 -6.62
CA ILE A 52 -4.11 -4.07 -6.50
C ILE A 52 -3.85 -4.49 -5.06
N ALA A 53 -3.13 -3.64 -4.31
CA ALA A 53 -2.67 -3.98 -2.96
C ALA A 53 -3.44 -3.23 -1.85
N GLY A 54 -4.28 -2.25 -2.18
CA GLY A 54 -5.09 -1.51 -1.22
C GLY A 54 -6.06 -2.42 -0.47
N ALA A 55 -6.75 -3.32 -1.18
CA ALA A 55 -7.61 -4.31 -0.54
C ALA A 55 -6.84 -5.27 0.38
N ARG A 56 -5.58 -5.57 0.07
CA ARG A 56 -4.75 -6.53 0.81
C ARG A 56 -4.08 -5.90 2.03
N TYR A 57 -3.70 -4.63 1.98
CA TYR A 57 -2.92 -3.98 3.04
C TYR A 57 -3.68 -2.87 3.78
N ILE A 58 -4.48 -2.05 3.08
CA ILE A 58 -5.18 -0.91 3.68
C ILE A 58 -6.41 -1.37 4.47
N ARG A 59 -7.16 -2.33 3.93
CA ARG A 59 -8.36 -2.88 4.61
C ARG A 59 -8.03 -3.50 5.98
N PRO A 60 -7.09 -4.45 6.13
CA PRO A 60 -6.78 -5.00 7.45
C PRO A 60 -6.14 -3.96 8.39
N ALA A 61 -5.30 -3.05 7.89
CA ALA A 61 -4.69 -2.00 8.71
C ALA A 61 -5.74 -1.00 9.24
N SER A 62 -6.75 -0.67 8.45
CA SER A 62 -7.85 0.21 8.87
C SER A 62 -8.80 -0.47 9.86
N LEU A 63 -9.11 -1.75 9.67
CA LEU A 63 -9.88 -2.55 10.64
C LEU A 63 -9.12 -2.70 11.97
N GLN A 64 -7.81 -2.97 11.93
CA GLN A 64 -6.97 -3.03 13.12
C GLN A 64 -7.01 -1.72 13.93
N ARG A 65 -7.02 -0.55 13.26
CA ARG A 65 -7.10 0.75 13.94
C ARG A 65 -8.49 1.07 14.48
N ARG A 66 -9.56 0.70 13.75
CA ARG A 66 -10.94 1.06 14.10
C ARG A 66 -11.55 0.11 15.14
N GLU A 67 -11.30 -1.18 14.98
CA GLU A 67 -11.95 -2.23 15.76
C GLU A 67 -11.00 -2.83 16.81
N SER A 68 -9.77 -2.31 16.91
CA SER A 68 -8.72 -2.84 17.79
C SER A 68 -8.50 -4.35 17.64
N LEU A 69 -8.88 -4.92 16.48
CA LEU A 69 -8.78 -6.34 16.24
C LEU A 69 -7.30 -6.72 16.26
N PRO A 70 -6.85 -7.55 17.21
CA PRO A 70 -5.48 -7.98 17.25
C PRO A 70 -5.23 -8.80 15.98
N VAL A 71 -4.27 -8.37 15.16
CA VAL A 71 -3.76 -9.23 14.08
C VAL A 71 -3.04 -10.38 14.78
N THR A 72 -3.68 -11.54 14.81
CA THR A 72 -3.14 -12.75 15.42
C THR A 72 -1.95 -13.24 14.60
N LEU A 73 -0.77 -12.72 14.91
CA LEU A 73 0.47 -13.24 14.37
C LEU A 73 0.71 -14.62 14.98
N ALA A 74 0.79 -15.63 14.13
CA ALA A 74 1.13 -16.98 14.56
C ALA A 74 2.48 -16.95 15.29
N ARG A 75 2.53 -17.48 16.51
CA ARG A 75 3.76 -17.55 17.31
C ARG A 75 4.82 -18.38 16.58
N GLY A 76 6.09 -18.03 16.75
CA GLY A 76 7.19 -18.85 16.26
C GLY A 76 7.11 -20.30 16.77
N ARG A 77 7.62 -21.24 15.97
CA ARG A 77 7.71 -22.66 16.34
C ARG A 77 8.87 -22.84 17.32
N ILE A 78 8.63 -23.59 18.40
CA ILE A 78 9.69 -24.00 19.33
C ILE A 78 10.11 -25.41 18.91
N LEU A 79 11.40 -25.59 18.67
CA LEU A 79 12.02 -26.82 18.16
C LEU A 79 13.01 -27.34 19.21
N ASP A 80 13.16 -28.66 19.31
CA ASP A 80 14.25 -29.31 20.05
C ASP A 80 15.57 -29.25 19.26
N ARG A 81 16.70 -29.65 19.86
CA ARG A 81 18.04 -29.72 19.25
C ARG A 81 18.09 -30.52 17.95
N ASN A 82 17.18 -31.48 17.78
CA ASN A 82 17.06 -32.33 16.59
C ASN A 82 16.07 -31.77 15.56
N GLY A 83 15.56 -30.55 15.75
CA GLY A 83 14.58 -29.92 14.86
C GLY A 83 13.14 -30.43 15.01
N VAL A 84 12.86 -31.25 16.04
CA VAL A 84 11.50 -31.74 16.31
C VAL A 84 10.66 -30.61 16.92
N PRO A 85 9.50 -30.26 16.35
CA PRO A 85 8.65 -29.21 16.91
C PRO A 85 8.00 -29.66 18.22
N LEU A 86 8.32 -28.94 19.29
CA LEU A 86 7.69 -29.12 20.60
C LEU A 86 6.42 -28.27 20.72
N HIS A 87 6.38 -27.13 20.04
CA HIS A 87 5.21 -26.25 20.02
C HIS A 87 5.09 -25.53 18.68
N TYR A 88 3.88 -25.53 18.11
CA TYR A 88 3.57 -24.76 16.91
C TYR A 88 2.12 -24.25 16.95
N PRO A 89 1.85 -23.05 16.41
CA PRO A 89 0.49 -22.55 16.26
C PRO A 89 -0.25 -23.40 15.23
N SER A 90 -1.47 -23.79 15.57
CA SER A 90 -2.37 -24.54 14.70
C SER A 90 -3.75 -23.89 14.71
N TRP A 91 -4.31 -23.73 13.53
CA TRP A 91 -5.64 -23.16 13.35
C TRP A 91 -6.67 -24.20 13.75
N HIS A 92 -7.52 -23.84 14.70
CA HIS A 92 -8.61 -24.68 15.15
C HIS A 92 -9.90 -23.87 15.10
N SER A 93 -10.96 -24.52 14.64
CA SER A 93 -12.31 -23.98 14.73
C SER A 93 -12.83 -24.25 16.13
N ALA A 94 -13.15 -23.19 16.87
CA ALA A 94 -13.82 -23.27 18.15
C ALA A 94 -15.29 -22.87 17.97
N LEU A 95 -16.20 -23.67 18.53
CA LEU A 95 -17.63 -23.39 18.52
C LEU A 95 -18.00 -22.72 19.84
N ALA A 96 -18.42 -21.45 19.78
CA ALA A 96 -18.90 -20.72 20.95
C ALA A 96 -20.40 -20.93 21.09
N VAL A 97 -20.82 -21.53 22.21
CA VAL A 97 -22.22 -21.82 22.51
C VAL A 97 -22.69 -20.92 23.64
N PHE A 98 -23.83 -20.26 23.46
CA PHE A 98 -24.48 -19.46 24.49
C PHE A 98 -25.75 -20.18 24.98
N PRO A 99 -25.73 -20.80 26.18
CA PRO A 99 -26.83 -21.64 26.65
C PRO A 99 -28.18 -20.91 26.74
N SER A 100 -28.16 -19.59 26.96
CA SER A 100 -29.36 -18.76 27.08
C SER A 100 -30.16 -18.61 25.78
N GLN A 101 -29.59 -18.97 24.63
CA GLN A 101 -30.25 -18.91 23.33
C GLN A 101 -30.69 -20.29 22.82
N ILE A 102 -30.51 -21.34 23.63
CA ILE A 102 -30.86 -22.70 23.26
C ILE A 102 -32.24 -23.01 23.85
N GLU A 103 -33.25 -23.07 22.99
CA GLU A 103 -34.60 -23.47 23.41
C GLU A 103 -34.69 -24.97 23.68
N ASP A 104 -34.03 -25.79 22.86
CA ASP A 104 -33.97 -27.24 23.02
C ASP A 104 -32.55 -27.77 22.88
N THR A 105 -32.03 -28.30 23.99
CA THR A 105 -30.66 -28.81 24.07
C THR A 105 -30.49 -30.13 23.29
N GLY A 106 -31.55 -30.94 23.18
CA GLY A 106 -31.47 -32.27 22.57
C GLY A 106 -31.32 -32.22 21.05
N THR A 107 -32.04 -31.29 20.39
CA THR A 107 -31.91 -31.02 18.95
C THR A 107 -30.60 -30.31 18.65
N PHE A 108 -30.22 -29.32 19.46
CA PHE A 108 -28.95 -28.59 19.30
C PHE A 108 -27.72 -29.52 19.27
N VAL A 109 -27.62 -30.46 20.22
CA VAL A 109 -26.48 -31.40 20.28
C VAL A 109 -26.40 -32.27 19.02
N LYS A 110 -27.55 -32.72 18.49
CA LYS A 110 -27.57 -33.52 17.25
C LYS A 110 -27.08 -32.73 16.04
N GLU A 111 -27.51 -31.48 15.91
CA GLU A 111 -27.07 -30.60 14.81
C GLU A 111 -25.59 -30.26 14.90
N VAL A 112 -25.11 -29.93 16.11
CA VAL A 112 -23.68 -29.64 16.34
C VAL A 112 -22.81 -30.86 16.08
N ALA A 113 -23.24 -32.07 16.48
CA ALA A 113 -22.53 -33.31 16.21
C ALA A 113 -22.40 -33.58 14.69
N LEU A 114 -23.47 -33.31 13.92
CA LEU A 114 -23.44 -33.42 12.45
C LEU A 114 -22.48 -32.40 11.82
N LEU A 115 -22.47 -31.16 12.31
CA LEU A 115 -21.62 -30.09 11.76
C LEU A 115 -20.14 -30.25 12.11
N THR A 116 -19.83 -30.76 13.30
CA THR A 116 -18.45 -30.93 13.78
C THR A 116 -17.85 -32.29 13.45
N GLY A 117 -18.66 -33.26 13.00
CA GLY A 117 -18.22 -34.63 12.72
C GLY A 117 -17.80 -35.41 13.97
N CYS A 118 -18.03 -34.85 15.16
CA CYS A 118 -17.84 -35.52 16.44
C CYS A 118 -19.18 -35.99 16.96
N LEU A 119 -19.36 -37.31 17.03
CA LEU A 119 -20.39 -37.93 17.87
C LEU A 119 -19.95 -37.74 19.33
N LEU A 120 -20.58 -36.78 20.01
CA LEU A 120 -20.48 -36.58 21.45
C LEU A 120 -21.29 -37.64 22.20
#